data_AF-A0A9W6WIG8-F1
#
_entry.id   AF-A0A9W6WIG8-F1
#
_cell.length_a   1.000
_cell.length_b   1.000
_cell.length_c   1.000
_cell.angle_alpha   90.00
_cell.angle_beta   90.00
_cell.angle_gamma   90.00
#
_symmetry.space_group_name_H-M   'P 1'
#
loop_
_entity.id
_entity.type
_entity.pdbx_description
1 polymer ?
#
loop_
_entity_poly.entity_id
_entity_poly.type
_entity_poly.pdbx_seq_one_letter_code
_entity_poly.pdbx_strand_id
1 'polypeptide(L)'
;MITQIEVIILRFPTIARVNSEATSGVTTTRASKPTRVHAVLMPIRHFDELWLVLGPSAINEQKFTEWSTKNNALGLLWDTEAGCVSIPADKISKALGRRLQTTANSSRQFGSQPLTPDALEDLRWFSSVLQQPDRFNAIPVVQCADLAKPDIDVYMDASGEGPCVLEPTRKFYLRQQFSQTESKTLSINIRELRSLVLAVLHWGPKWAEAANRARTHVRFHIDNATAVSSANRRSSRHPTAQLYNRLLSLAEFQYNLVCTASHIPGNLNVMADAGSRAWSGADSISHTWSNLSASWTQDKIDPQFEGLSALWERCYSATPWHALPAPSTDNIGDSGAHSRG
;
A
#
# COMPACT_ATOMS: atom_id res chain seq x y z
N MET A 1 37.98 12.97 -18.00
CA MET A 1 36.63 13.57 -17.83
C MET A 1 35.85 12.67 -16.91
N ILE A 2 35.79 13.00 -15.62
CA ILE A 2 34.95 12.27 -14.66
C ILE A 2 33.57 12.93 -14.71
N THR A 3 32.58 12.17 -15.16
CA THR A 3 31.17 12.51 -15.16
C THR A 3 30.72 12.91 -13.75
N GLN A 4 30.06 14.05 -13.60
CA GLN A 4 29.44 14.46 -12.34
C GLN A 4 28.49 13.37 -11.86
N ILE A 5 28.80 12.74 -10.73
CA ILE A 5 27.87 11.88 -10.01
C ILE A 5 27.00 12.81 -9.16
N GLU A 6 25.71 12.91 -9.49
CA GLU A 6 24.75 13.65 -8.67
C GLU A 6 24.43 12.85 -7.41
N VAL A 7 24.87 13.34 -6.25
CA VAL A 7 24.55 12.78 -4.95
C VAL A 7 23.76 13.82 -4.15
N ILE A 8 22.48 13.54 -3.91
CA ILE A 8 21.62 14.38 -3.04
C ILE A 8 21.73 13.83 -1.62
N ILE A 9 22.23 14.64 -0.68
CA ILE A 9 22.43 14.26 0.72
C ILE A 9 21.57 15.15 1.65
N LEU A 10 20.51 14.61 2.28
CA LEU A 10 19.88 15.17 3.47
C LEU A 10 20.53 14.56 4.74
N ARG A 11 20.79 15.38 5.75
CA ARG A 11 21.22 14.92 7.09
C ARG A 11 20.00 14.97 8.01
N PHE A 12 19.69 13.87 8.70
CA PHE A 12 18.59 13.80 9.68
C PHE A 12 19.10 13.85 11.12
N PRO A 13 18.39 14.52 12.05
CA PRO A 13 18.67 14.44 13.48
C PRO A 13 18.16 13.11 14.09
N THR A 14 18.89 12.63 15.09
CA THR A 14 18.48 11.50 15.95
C THR A 14 17.48 12.01 16.99
N ILE A 15 16.30 11.39 17.07
CA ILE A 15 15.30 11.68 18.12
C ILE A 15 15.86 11.17 19.46
N ALA A 16 16.27 12.08 20.34
CA ALA A 16 16.58 11.75 21.73
C ALA A 16 15.26 11.63 22.53
N ARG A 17 15.02 10.47 23.14
CA ARG A 17 13.98 10.34 24.19
C ARG A 17 14.37 11.23 25.37
N VAL A 18 13.50 12.18 25.71
CA VAL A 18 13.60 12.95 26.96
C VAL A 18 12.96 12.12 28.07
N ASN A 19 13.78 11.58 28.98
CA ASN A 19 13.31 11.14 30.30
C ASN A 19 13.43 12.35 31.24
N SER A 20 12.32 12.73 31.84
CA SER A 20 12.25 13.77 32.86
C SER A 20 12.74 13.24 34.20
N GLU A 21 13.81 13.82 34.74
CA GLU A 21 14.03 13.85 36.19
C GLU A 21 14.82 15.12 36.55
N ALA A 22 14.28 15.85 37.51
CA ALA A 22 14.79 17.12 37.99
C ALA A 22 15.96 16.89 38.96
N THR A 23 17.06 17.62 38.80
CA THR A 23 17.84 18.15 39.94
C THR A 23 18.84 19.21 39.49
N SER A 24 19.00 20.20 40.37
CA SER A 24 19.74 21.44 40.28
C SER A 24 21.25 21.31 40.02
N GLY A 25 21.82 22.24 39.23
CA GLY A 25 23.26 22.53 39.24
C GLY A 25 23.76 23.18 37.96
N VAL A 26 24.09 24.47 38.02
CA VAL A 26 24.85 25.20 36.97
C VAL A 26 26.23 24.55 36.82
N THR A 27 26.71 24.30 35.58
CA THR A 27 28.08 24.59 35.08
C THR A 27 28.31 23.99 33.66
N THR A 28 28.70 24.88 32.72
CA THR A 28 29.51 24.71 31.49
C THR A 28 29.16 23.64 30.44
N THR A 29 28.70 24.11 29.29
CA THR A 29 28.45 23.36 28.06
C THR A 29 29.73 22.81 27.42
N ARG A 30 29.92 21.49 27.48
CA ARG A 30 30.80 20.74 26.57
C ARG A 30 29.96 19.64 25.92
N ALA A 31 29.63 19.81 24.64
CA ALA A 31 28.76 18.91 23.91
C ALA A 31 29.41 17.51 23.78
N SER A 32 28.86 16.53 24.52
CA SER A 32 29.15 15.10 24.36
C SER A 32 28.46 14.56 23.10
N LYS A 33 29.22 13.84 22.26
CA LYS A 33 28.73 13.16 21.05
C LYS A 33 27.64 12.13 21.40
N PRO A 34 26.43 12.17 20.82
CA PRO A 34 25.47 11.08 20.91
C PRO A 34 25.52 10.16 19.68
N THR A 35 25.13 8.92 19.96
CA THR A 35 25.33 7.70 19.20
C THR A 35 24.27 7.49 18.10
N ARG A 36 24.75 6.93 16.97
CA ARG A 36 24.09 6.44 15.75
C ARG A 36 22.61 6.02 15.86
N VAL A 37 21.76 6.59 15.00
CA VAL A 37 20.56 5.95 14.44
C VAL A 37 20.55 6.15 12.92
N HIS A 38 20.32 5.06 12.17
CA HIS A 38 20.53 4.93 10.72
C HIS A 38 19.23 5.16 9.90
N ALA A 39 19.45 5.60 8.65
CA ALA A 39 18.55 5.68 7.48
C ALA A 39 17.54 6.85 7.48
N VAL A 40 17.39 7.62 6.40
CA VAL A 40 17.34 7.24 4.98
C VAL A 40 18.26 8.14 4.17
N LEU A 41 19.59 8.02 4.25
CA LEU A 41 20.48 8.84 3.42
C LEU A 41 21.93 8.38 3.46
N MET A 42 22.68 8.68 2.40
CA MET A 42 24.10 8.30 2.28
C MET A 42 24.84 8.54 3.61
N PRO A 43 25.64 7.59 4.11
CA PRO A 43 26.32 7.73 5.38
C PRO A 43 27.25 8.95 5.32
N ILE A 44 27.08 9.88 6.27
CA ILE A 44 27.98 11.03 6.52
C ILE A 44 29.48 10.63 6.44
N ARG A 45 29.81 9.37 6.75
CA ARG A 45 31.16 8.81 6.62
C ARG A 45 31.76 8.89 5.21
N HIS A 46 30.98 8.61 4.16
CA HIS A 46 31.50 8.71 2.78
C HIS A 46 31.69 10.16 2.33
N PHE A 47 30.98 11.11 2.96
CA PHE A 47 31.09 12.54 2.64
C PHE A 47 32.39 13.13 3.18
N ASP A 48 32.73 12.81 4.43
CA ASP A 48 33.99 13.24 5.04
C ASP A 48 35.19 12.61 4.30
N GLU A 49 35.07 11.35 3.85
CA GLU A 49 36.06 10.67 3.01
C GLU A 49 36.21 11.34 1.63
N LEU A 50 35.10 11.71 0.97
CA LEU A 50 35.13 12.37 -0.34
C LEU A 50 35.78 13.77 -0.25
N TRP A 51 35.48 14.53 0.79
CA TRP A 51 36.11 15.83 1.08
C TRP A 51 37.60 15.69 1.36
N LEU A 52 37.99 14.67 2.14
CA LEU A 52 39.38 14.37 2.45
C LEU A 52 40.18 13.94 1.21
N VAL A 53 39.58 13.18 0.28
CA VAL A 53 40.28 12.61 -0.88
C VAL A 53 40.30 13.56 -2.09
N LEU A 54 39.20 14.27 -2.36
CA LEU A 54 39.06 15.10 -3.57
C LEU A 54 39.20 16.62 -3.30
N GLY A 55 39.28 17.02 -2.03
CA GLY A 55 39.44 18.41 -1.61
C GLY A 55 38.15 19.25 -1.69
N PRO A 56 38.20 20.51 -1.21
CA PRO A 56 37.03 21.38 -1.08
C PRO A 56 36.28 21.63 -2.39
N SER A 57 36.99 21.59 -3.52
CA SER A 57 36.47 21.86 -4.86
C SER A 57 35.61 20.73 -5.44
N ALA A 58 35.59 19.56 -4.81
CA ALA A 58 34.78 18.42 -5.25
C ALA A 58 33.29 18.58 -4.90
N ILE A 59 32.97 19.53 -4.01
CA ILE A 59 31.62 19.77 -3.51
C ILE A 59 31.10 21.07 -4.12
N ASN A 60 29.98 20.96 -4.85
CA ASN A 60 29.29 22.14 -5.37
C ASN A 60 28.31 22.66 -4.32
N GLU A 61 28.75 23.61 -3.50
CA GLU A 61 27.95 24.25 -2.44
C GLU A 61 26.65 24.89 -2.97
N GLN A 62 26.61 25.35 -4.23
CA GLN A 62 25.41 25.94 -4.84
C GLN A 62 24.28 24.94 -5.06
N LYS A 63 24.57 23.62 -5.03
CA LYS A 63 23.55 22.57 -5.09
C LYS A 63 22.99 22.20 -3.70
N PHE A 64 23.55 22.74 -2.61
CA PHE A 64 23.06 22.49 -1.27
C PHE A 64 21.97 23.49 -0.91
N THR A 65 20.83 22.97 -0.50
CA THR A 65 19.80 23.75 0.17
C THR A 65 20.23 24.03 1.60
N GLU A 66 20.05 25.28 2.04
CA GLU A 66 20.17 25.63 3.46
C GLU A 66 19.28 24.73 4.33
N TRP A 67 19.66 24.59 5.59
CA TRP A 67 18.92 23.79 6.54
C TRP A 67 17.49 24.32 6.69
N SER A 68 16.52 23.42 6.53
CA SER A 68 15.11 23.69 6.79
C SER A 68 14.45 22.41 7.29
N THR A 69 13.41 22.54 8.11
CA THR A 69 12.57 21.40 8.50
C THR A 69 11.73 20.90 7.33
N LYS A 70 11.49 21.77 6.34
CA LYS A 70 10.77 21.50 5.09
C LYS A 70 11.71 21.64 3.89
N ASN A 71 11.96 20.55 3.17
CA ASN A 71 12.93 20.51 2.08
C ASN A 71 12.34 19.91 0.80
N ASN A 72 12.96 20.20 -0.34
CA ASN A 72 12.65 19.55 -1.60
C ASN A 72 13.79 18.62 -2.01
N ALA A 73 13.51 17.31 -2.13
CA ALA A 73 14.49 16.30 -2.51
C ALA A 73 13.85 15.19 -3.33
N LEU A 74 14.54 14.73 -4.38
CA LEU A 74 13.97 13.84 -5.42
C LEU A 74 12.69 14.44 -6.06
N GLY A 75 12.55 15.77 -5.97
CA GLY A 75 11.37 16.52 -6.34
C GLY A 75 10.12 16.16 -5.51
N LEU A 76 10.29 15.70 -4.28
CA LEU A 76 9.23 15.54 -3.29
C LEU A 76 9.43 16.57 -2.17
N LEU A 77 8.36 16.95 -1.48
CA LEU A 77 8.40 17.81 -0.30
C LEU A 77 8.56 16.93 0.93
N TRP A 78 9.61 17.16 1.70
CA TRP A 78 9.92 16.43 2.93
C TRP A 78 9.70 17.36 4.11
N ASP A 79 8.88 16.92 5.07
CA ASP A 79 8.71 17.58 6.36
C ASP A 79 9.31 16.68 7.43
N THR A 80 10.44 17.10 7.98
CA THR A 80 11.19 16.33 8.98
C THR A 80 10.61 16.44 10.38
N GLU A 81 9.83 17.47 10.67
CA GLU A 81 9.15 17.66 11.96
C GLU A 81 7.88 16.81 12.01
N ALA A 82 7.10 16.82 10.93
CA ALA A 82 5.96 15.93 10.76
C ALA A 82 6.34 14.49 10.36
N GLY A 83 7.60 14.26 9.98
CA GLY A 83 8.10 12.95 9.56
C GLY A 83 7.44 12.42 8.28
N CYS A 84 7.06 13.29 7.34
CA CYS A 84 6.26 12.93 6.18
C CYS A 84 6.85 13.42 4.85
N VAL A 85 6.41 12.79 3.75
CA VAL A 85 6.77 13.14 2.37
C VAL A 85 5.51 13.40 1.56
N SER A 86 5.52 14.45 0.75
CA SER A 86 4.37 14.90 -0.07
C SER A 86 4.79 15.15 -1.51
N ILE A 87 3.85 14.98 -2.44
CA ILE A 87 4.04 15.33 -3.84
C ILE A 87 3.70 16.82 -4.01
N PRO A 88 4.62 17.65 -4.54
CA PRO A 88 4.33 19.04 -4.89
C PRO A 88 3.10 19.17 -5.81
N ALA A 89 2.26 20.19 -5.56
CA ALA A 89 1.05 20.42 -6.35
C ALA A 89 1.32 20.60 -7.85
N ASP A 90 2.43 21.25 -8.22
CA ASP A 90 2.80 21.43 -9.63
C ASP A 90 3.13 20.09 -10.31
N LYS A 91 3.70 19.13 -9.57
CA LYS A 91 3.95 17.78 -10.09
C LYS A 91 2.68 16.98 -10.29
N ILE A 92 1.70 17.13 -9.39
CA ILE A 92 0.37 16.54 -9.54
C ILE A 92 -0.29 17.08 -10.83
N SER A 93 -0.29 18.40 -11.00
CA SER A 93 -0.81 19.06 -12.21
C SER A 93 -0.08 18.63 -13.48
N LYS A 94 1.25 18.51 -13.44
CA LYS A 94 2.05 18.00 -14.58
C LYS A 94 1.72 16.55 -14.91
N ALA A 95 1.48 15.69 -13.92
CA ALA A 95 1.11 14.29 -14.14
C ALA A 95 -0.25 14.18 -14.85
N LEU A 96 -1.24 14.96 -14.41
CA LEU A 96 -2.54 15.11 -15.09
C LEU A 96 -2.37 15.61 -16.52
N GLY A 97 -1.59 16.68 -16.70
CA GLY A 97 -1.30 17.25 -18.00
C GLY A 97 -0.65 16.27 -18.96
N ARG A 98 0.31 15.45 -18.50
CA ARG A 98 0.96 14.41 -19.33
C ARG A 98 -0.01 13.34 -19.80
N ARG A 99 -0.97 12.92 -18.97
CA ARG A 99 -1.98 11.93 -19.38
C ARG A 99 -2.86 12.46 -20.50
N LEU A 100 -3.34 13.70 -20.38
CA LEU A 100 -4.09 14.38 -21.44
C LEU A 100 -3.24 14.63 -22.69
N GLN A 101 -1.98 15.05 -22.51
CA GLN A 101 -1.06 15.37 -23.60
C GLN A 101 -0.60 14.13 -24.38
N THR A 102 -0.44 12.98 -23.73
CA THR A 102 -0.14 11.72 -24.43
C THR A 102 -1.25 11.38 -25.41
N THR A 103 -2.51 11.61 -25.04
CA THR A 103 -3.67 11.43 -25.92
C THR A 103 -3.73 12.49 -27.02
N ALA A 104 -3.43 13.75 -26.70
CA ALA A 104 -3.43 14.85 -27.67
C ALA A 104 -2.30 14.71 -28.72
N ASN A 105 -1.12 14.20 -28.34
CA ASN A 105 0.01 14.02 -29.25
C ASN A 105 -0.22 12.90 -30.27
N SER A 106 -1.12 11.96 -29.99
CA SER A 106 -1.58 10.96 -30.98
C SER A 106 -2.66 11.49 -31.92
N SER A 107 -3.19 12.70 -31.67
CA SER A 107 -4.22 13.31 -32.51
C SER A 107 -3.62 14.07 -33.69
N ARG A 108 -4.30 14.02 -34.84
CA ARG A 108 -3.96 14.87 -35.99
C ARG A 108 -4.24 16.34 -35.64
N GLN A 109 -3.49 17.25 -36.22
CA GLN A 109 -3.69 18.70 -36.04
C GLN A 109 -5.16 19.05 -36.35
N PHE A 110 -5.84 19.69 -35.39
CA PHE A 110 -7.26 20.07 -35.42
C PHE A 110 -8.30 18.93 -35.40
N GLY A 111 -7.90 17.70 -35.07
CA GLY A 111 -8.83 16.59 -34.85
C GLY A 111 -9.34 16.54 -33.40
N SER A 112 -10.65 16.37 -33.22
CA SER A 112 -11.21 15.90 -31.96
C SER A 112 -11.03 14.39 -31.88
N GLN A 113 -10.34 13.90 -30.85
CA GLN A 113 -10.30 12.47 -30.54
C GLN A 113 -10.91 12.21 -29.17
N PRO A 114 -11.76 11.18 -29.04
CA PRO A 114 -12.21 10.73 -27.74
C PRO A 114 -11.02 10.22 -26.92
N LEU A 115 -11.01 10.52 -25.61
CA LEU A 115 -10.03 9.94 -24.71
C LEU A 115 -10.10 8.41 -24.75
N THR A 116 -8.96 7.74 -24.58
CA THR A 116 -8.98 6.29 -24.43
C THR A 116 -9.74 5.92 -23.15
N PRO A 117 -10.49 4.81 -23.13
CA PRO A 117 -11.21 4.37 -21.93
C PRO A 117 -10.31 4.32 -20.69
N ASP A 118 -9.10 3.77 -20.80
CA ASP A 118 -8.14 3.71 -19.69
C ASP A 118 -7.70 5.10 -19.19
N ALA A 119 -7.51 6.07 -20.08
CA ALA A 119 -7.17 7.44 -19.69
C ALA A 119 -8.33 8.12 -18.98
N LEU A 120 -9.57 7.83 -19.39
CA LEU A 120 -10.76 8.31 -18.71
C LEU A 120 -10.85 7.71 -17.30
N GLU A 121 -10.60 6.41 -17.12
CA GLU A 121 -10.58 5.78 -15.80
C GLU A 121 -9.49 6.34 -14.88
N ASP A 122 -8.30 6.62 -15.42
CA ASP A 122 -7.22 7.24 -14.66
C ASP A 122 -7.60 8.65 -14.21
N LEU A 123 -8.20 9.48 -15.09
CA LEU A 123 -8.66 10.82 -14.75
C LEU A 123 -9.78 10.81 -13.71
N ARG A 124 -10.69 9.82 -13.80
CA ARG A 124 -11.73 9.60 -12.79
C ARG A 124 -11.10 9.32 -11.44
N TRP A 125 -10.17 8.38 -11.38
CA TRP A 125 -9.42 8.07 -10.15
C TRP A 125 -8.71 9.30 -9.58
N PHE A 126 -8.03 10.09 -10.42
CA PHE A 126 -7.36 11.31 -9.98
C PHE A 126 -8.33 12.30 -9.34
N SER A 127 -9.50 12.50 -9.95
CA SER A 127 -10.55 13.37 -9.41
C SER A 127 -10.98 12.91 -8.02
N SER A 128 -11.15 11.60 -7.81
CA SER A 128 -11.55 11.03 -6.52
C SER A 128 -10.51 11.27 -5.43
N VAL A 129 -9.24 11.01 -5.75
CA VAL A 129 -8.17 11.06 -4.76
C VAL A 129 -7.84 12.49 -4.35
N LEU A 130 -7.92 13.45 -5.30
CA LEU A 130 -7.63 14.86 -5.02
C LEU A 130 -8.72 15.56 -4.17
N GLN A 131 -9.91 14.97 -4.04
CA GLN A 131 -10.94 15.46 -3.12
C GLN A 131 -10.61 15.16 -1.64
N GLN A 132 -9.61 14.31 -1.36
CA GLN A 132 -9.12 14.02 -0.01
C GLN A 132 -7.64 14.42 0.15
N PRO A 133 -7.33 15.73 0.09
CA PRO A 133 -5.94 16.22 0.06
C PRO A 133 -5.12 15.79 1.27
N ASP A 134 -5.74 15.71 2.45
CA ASP A 134 -5.10 15.31 3.71
C ASP A 134 -4.64 13.83 3.71
N ARG A 135 -5.19 13.01 2.81
CA ARG A 135 -4.88 11.57 2.72
C ARG A 135 -3.98 11.24 1.54
N PHE A 136 -4.05 12.05 0.48
CA PHE A 136 -3.21 11.89 -0.71
C PHE A 136 -1.74 12.22 -0.46
N ASN A 137 -1.49 13.23 0.37
CA ASN A 137 -0.15 13.72 0.70
C ASN A 137 0.23 13.41 2.16
N ALA A 138 1.42 13.83 2.59
CA ALA A 138 1.98 13.59 3.92
C ALA A 138 2.12 12.10 4.27
N ILE A 139 2.80 11.33 3.41
CA ILE A 139 3.11 9.92 3.67
C ILE A 139 4.22 9.81 4.72
N PRO A 140 4.03 9.12 5.85
CA PRO A 140 5.09 8.92 6.84
C PRO A 140 6.35 8.28 6.23
N VAL A 141 7.52 8.90 6.46
CA VAL A 141 8.81 8.44 5.89
C VAL A 141 9.15 7.02 6.35
N VAL A 142 8.78 6.64 7.57
CA VAL A 142 8.96 5.29 8.11
C VAL A 142 8.29 4.20 7.28
N GLN A 143 7.18 4.53 6.61
CA GLN A 143 6.47 3.62 5.71
C GLN A 143 7.17 3.54 4.35
N CYS A 144 7.65 4.68 3.82
CA CYS A 144 8.39 4.71 2.56
C CYS A 144 9.72 3.93 2.61
N ALA A 145 10.31 3.79 3.80
CA ALA A 145 11.58 3.11 4.00
C ALA A 145 11.43 1.62 4.41
N ASP A 146 10.19 1.10 4.50
CA ASP A 146 9.88 -0.24 5.03
C ASP A 146 10.52 -0.51 6.40
N LEU A 147 10.65 0.55 7.21
CA LEU A 147 11.23 0.49 8.56
C LEU A 147 10.15 0.28 9.63
N ALA A 148 8.88 0.48 9.28
CA ALA A 148 7.76 0.28 10.18
C ALA A 148 7.40 -1.21 10.32
N LYS A 149 7.15 -1.63 11.57
CA LYS A 149 6.45 -2.89 11.83
C LYS A 149 5.00 -2.72 11.37
N PRO A 150 4.42 -3.71 10.66
CA PRO A 150 3.04 -3.65 10.23
C PRO A 150 2.13 -3.73 11.45
N ASP A 151 1.02 -3.01 11.38
CA ASP A 151 -0.04 -3.07 12.39
C ASP A 151 -0.86 -4.34 12.22
N ILE A 152 -0.99 -4.81 10.97
CA ILE A 152 -1.80 -5.96 10.58
C ILE A 152 -1.03 -6.83 9.60
N ASP A 153 -0.93 -8.11 9.91
CA ASP A 153 -0.42 -9.14 9.01
C ASP A 153 -1.57 -9.93 8.39
N VAL A 154 -1.57 -10.03 7.07
CA VAL A 154 -2.55 -10.78 6.28
C VAL A 154 -1.81 -11.82 5.46
N TYR A 155 -2.29 -13.06 5.47
CA TYR A 155 -1.69 -14.16 4.70
C TYR A 155 -2.64 -14.54 3.58
N MET A 156 -2.12 -14.72 2.38
CA MET A 156 -2.97 -15.03 1.24
C MET A 156 -2.31 -16.02 0.30
N ASP A 157 -3.18 -16.73 -0.41
CA ASP A 157 -2.83 -17.52 -1.58
C ASP A 157 -4.00 -17.50 -2.56
N ALA A 158 -3.72 -17.75 -3.83
CA ALA A 158 -4.74 -17.94 -4.84
C ALA A 158 -4.39 -19.08 -5.77
N SER A 159 -5.37 -19.93 -6.07
CA SER A 159 -5.16 -21.10 -6.93
C SER A 159 -6.01 -21.06 -8.20
N GLY A 160 -6.00 -22.18 -8.93
CA GLY A 160 -6.98 -22.57 -9.94
C GLY A 160 -8.43 -22.27 -9.52
N GLU A 161 -8.74 -22.59 -8.27
CA GLU A 161 -10.09 -22.68 -7.75
C GLU A 161 -10.60 -21.38 -7.11
N GLY A 162 -9.71 -20.55 -6.56
CA GLY A 162 -10.14 -19.36 -5.82
C GLY A 162 -9.05 -18.73 -4.96
N PRO A 163 -9.29 -17.52 -4.43
CA PRO A 163 -8.47 -16.91 -3.40
C PRO A 163 -8.78 -17.47 -2.00
N CYS A 164 -7.77 -17.45 -1.14
CA CYS A 164 -7.93 -17.53 0.30
C CYS A 164 -7.09 -16.45 0.97
N VAL A 165 -7.73 -15.71 1.87
CA VAL A 165 -7.08 -14.64 2.63
C VAL A 165 -7.37 -14.85 4.10
N LEU A 166 -6.34 -14.72 4.95
CA LEU A 166 -6.37 -14.98 6.38
C LEU A 166 -5.93 -13.73 7.13
N GLU A 167 -6.70 -13.33 8.14
CA GLU A 167 -6.33 -12.31 9.12
C GLU A 167 -6.17 -12.98 10.50
N PRO A 168 -4.94 -13.40 10.88
CA PRO A 168 -4.74 -14.27 12.03
C PRO A 168 -5.09 -13.63 13.37
N THR A 169 -4.93 -12.32 13.51
CA THR A 169 -5.19 -11.59 14.76
C THR A 169 -6.63 -11.76 15.21
N ARG A 170 -7.60 -11.61 14.30
CA ARG A 170 -9.03 -11.82 14.59
C ARG A 170 -9.51 -13.23 14.24
N LYS A 171 -8.67 -14.09 13.66
CA LYS A 171 -9.00 -15.44 13.14
C LYS A 171 -10.15 -15.43 12.12
N PHE A 172 -10.15 -14.44 11.21
CA PHE A 172 -11.08 -14.39 10.09
C PHE A 172 -10.43 -14.84 8.80
N TYR A 173 -11.23 -15.40 7.89
CA TYR A 173 -10.80 -15.67 6.53
C TYR A 173 -11.83 -15.27 5.49
N LEU A 174 -11.35 -14.95 4.28
CA LEU A 174 -12.14 -14.75 3.07
C LEU A 174 -11.79 -15.85 2.08
N ARG A 175 -12.81 -16.44 1.46
CA ARG A 175 -12.69 -17.39 0.36
C ARG A 175 -13.77 -17.14 -0.67
N GLN A 176 -13.40 -17.24 -1.94
CA GLN A 176 -14.32 -17.18 -3.08
C GLN A 176 -14.00 -18.34 -4.01
N GLN A 177 -15.00 -19.02 -4.56
CA GLN A 177 -14.73 -19.95 -5.66
C GLN A 177 -14.82 -19.19 -6.98
N PHE A 178 -13.84 -19.38 -7.86
CA PHE A 178 -13.86 -18.80 -9.20
C PHE A 178 -14.84 -19.54 -10.10
N SER A 179 -15.46 -18.78 -11.00
CA SER A 179 -16.16 -19.37 -12.12
C SER A 179 -15.18 -20.11 -13.04
N GLN A 180 -15.71 -21.04 -13.85
CA GLN A 180 -14.90 -21.79 -14.81
C GLN A 180 -14.13 -20.88 -15.78
N THR A 181 -14.70 -19.72 -16.13
CA THR A 181 -14.10 -18.72 -17.01
C THR A 181 -12.95 -18.01 -16.30
N GLU A 182 -13.14 -17.53 -15.07
CA GLU A 182 -12.10 -16.85 -14.29
C GLU A 182 -10.92 -17.78 -14.02
N SER A 183 -11.22 -19.03 -13.68
CA SER A 183 -10.23 -20.09 -13.43
C SER A 183 -9.32 -20.36 -14.66
N LYS A 184 -9.79 -20.11 -15.88
CA LYS A 184 -8.99 -20.30 -17.10
C LYS A 184 -8.31 -19.02 -17.60
N THR A 185 -8.86 -17.85 -17.30
CA THR A 185 -8.46 -16.58 -17.92
C THR A 185 -7.52 -15.74 -17.05
N LEU A 186 -7.66 -15.79 -15.73
CA LEU A 186 -6.87 -14.96 -14.83
C LEU A 186 -5.50 -15.59 -14.60
N SER A 187 -4.43 -14.80 -14.77
CA SER A 187 -3.09 -15.23 -14.34
C SER A 187 -2.99 -15.26 -12.82
N ILE A 188 -2.04 -16.02 -12.30
CA ILE A 188 -1.78 -16.13 -10.86
C ILE A 188 -1.62 -14.76 -10.19
N ASN A 189 -0.83 -13.85 -10.79
CA ASN A 189 -0.62 -12.50 -10.27
C ASN A 189 -1.93 -11.68 -10.19
N ILE A 190 -2.87 -11.89 -11.12
CA ILE A 190 -4.17 -11.19 -11.10
C ILE A 190 -5.08 -11.76 -10.01
N ARG A 191 -5.05 -13.08 -9.79
CA ARG A 191 -5.82 -13.75 -8.73
C ARG A 191 -5.33 -13.32 -7.35
N GLU A 192 -4.03 -13.23 -7.19
CA GLU A 192 -3.43 -12.71 -5.96
C GLU A 192 -3.75 -11.23 -5.75
N LEU A 193 -3.63 -10.39 -6.78
CA LEU A 193 -4.04 -8.98 -6.67
C LEU A 193 -5.53 -8.83 -6.34
N ARG A 194 -6.40 -9.70 -6.87
CA ARG A 194 -7.82 -9.76 -6.49
C ARG A 194 -8.01 -10.09 -5.01
N SER A 195 -7.24 -11.05 -4.50
CA SER A 195 -7.28 -11.47 -3.09
C SER A 195 -7.00 -10.26 -2.18
N LEU A 196 -5.97 -9.49 -2.53
CA LEU A 196 -5.59 -8.28 -1.82
C LEU A 196 -6.70 -7.22 -1.87
N VAL A 197 -7.27 -6.94 -3.05
CA VAL A 197 -8.41 -6.01 -3.20
C VAL A 197 -9.60 -6.43 -2.33
N LEU A 198 -10.01 -7.69 -2.41
CA LEU A 198 -11.14 -8.20 -1.62
C LEU A 198 -10.90 -8.02 -0.12
N ALA A 199 -9.71 -8.37 0.37
CA ALA A 199 -9.35 -8.20 1.77
C ALA A 199 -9.47 -6.75 2.24
N VAL A 200 -8.93 -5.80 1.47
CA VAL A 200 -8.96 -4.38 1.82
C VAL A 200 -10.37 -3.81 1.75
N LEU A 201 -11.19 -4.23 0.77
CA LEU A 201 -12.58 -3.79 0.68
C LEU A 201 -13.43 -4.31 1.85
N HIS A 202 -13.20 -5.56 2.27
CA HIS A 202 -13.95 -6.20 3.35
C HIS A 202 -13.53 -5.79 4.75
N TRP A 203 -12.23 -5.68 4.99
CA TRP A 203 -11.69 -5.47 6.33
C TRP A 203 -11.15 -4.06 6.53
N GLY A 204 -10.91 -3.30 5.47
CA GLY A 204 -10.43 -1.92 5.53
C GLY A 204 -11.24 -1.00 6.46
N PRO A 205 -12.59 -0.99 6.42
CA PRO A 205 -13.38 -0.21 7.37
C PRO A 205 -13.13 -0.59 8.83
N LYS A 206 -13.07 -1.90 9.13
CA LYS A 206 -12.85 -2.43 10.48
C LYS A 206 -11.46 -2.07 10.99
N TRP A 207 -10.44 -2.14 10.12
CA TRP A 207 -9.07 -1.74 10.44
C TRP A 207 -8.94 -0.24 10.69
N ALA A 208 -9.61 0.59 9.88
CA ALA A 208 -9.62 2.04 10.03
C ALA A 208 -10.32 2.49 11.31
N GLU A 209 -11.42 1.84 11.67
CA GLU A 209 -12.15 2.08 12.91
C GLU A 209 -11.30 1.73 14.13
N ALA A 210 -10.68 0.55 14.14
CA ALA A 210 -9.80 0.11 15.23
C ALA A 210 -8.58 1.02 15.43
N ALA A 211 -8.08 1.64 14.36
CA ALA A 211 -6.94 2.56 14.40
C ALA A 211 -7.31 3.98 14.86
N ASN A 212 -8.58 4.29 15.11
CA ASN A 212 -9.06 5.60 15.56
C ASN A 212 -8.48 6.77 14.74
N ARG A 213 -8.61 6.69 13.41
CA ARG A 213 -8.10 7.68 12.43
C ARG A 213 -6.57 7.71 12.24
N ALA A 214 -5.79 6.94 12.99
CA ALA A 214 -4.39 6.74 12.66
C ALA A 214 -4.24 6.00 11.33
N ARG A 215 -3.10 6.17 10.67
CA ARG A 215 -2.80 5.45 9.44
C ARG A 215 -2.35 4.03 9.77
N THR A 216 -2.97 3.04 9.16
CA THR A 216 -2.70 1.62 9.43
C THR A 216 -1.85 0.99 8.34
N HIS A 217 -0.75 0.36 8.71
CA HIS A 217 0.09 -0.43 7.80
C HIS A 217 -0.37 -1.88 7.79
N VAL A 218 -0.87 -2.33 6.63
CA VAL A 218 -1.28 -3.71 6.37
C VAL A 218 -0.22 -4.39 5.50
N ARG A 219 0.32 -5.51 5.97
CA ARG A 219 1.28 -6.31 5.22
C ARG A 219 0.65 -7.62 4.75
N PHE A 220 0.69 -7.83 3.44
CA PHE A 220 0.21 -9.03 2.77
C PHE A 220 1.38 -9.98 2.52
N HIS A 221 1.32 -11.16 3.11
CA HIS A 221 2.27 -12.25 2.91
C HIS A 221 1.80 -13.13 1.77
N ILE A 222 2.66 -13.25 0.77
CA ILE A 222 2.40 -13.90 -0.51
C ILE A 222 3.55 -14.85 -0.82
N ASP A 223 3.27 -16.07 -1.26
CA ASP A 223 4.31 -17.06 -1.57
C ASP A 223 4.90 -16.97 -2.98
N ASN A 224 4.26 -16.23 -3.86
CA ASN A 224 4.76 -15.92 -5.19
C ASN A 224 5.52 -14.58 -5.22
N ALA A 225 6.84 -14.65 -5.30
CA ALA A 225 7.70 -13.46 -5.36
C ALA A 225 7.40 -12.53 -6.56
N THR A 226 6.91 -13.08 -7.69
CA THR A 226 6.53 -12.26 -8.86
C THR A 226 5.29 -11.43 -8.56
N ALA A 227 4.33 -12.01 -7.84
CA ALA A 227 3.14 -11.33 -7.43
C ALA A 227 3.38 -10.32 -6.30
N VAL A 228 4.31 -10.61 -5.36
CA VAL A 228 4.83 -9.60 -4.39
C VAL A 228 5.35 -8.37 -5.12
N SER A 229 6.25 -8.58 -6.09
CA SER A 229 6.81 -7.48 -6.90
C SER A 229 5.71 -6.72 -7.65
N SER A 230 4.74 -7.44 -8.22
CA SER A 230 3.60 -6.84 -8.94
C SER A 230 2.71 -6.01 -8.01
N ALA A 231 2.40 -6.52 -6.82
CA ALA A 231 1.60 -5.88 -5.80
C ALA A 231 2.28 -4.63 -5.24
N ASN A 232 3.60 -4.64 -5.04
CA ASN A 232 4.34 -3.46 -4.58
C ASN A 232 4.55 -2.42 -5.70
N ARG A 233 4.77 -2.86 -6.95
CA ARG A 233 4.99 -1.95 -8.08
C ARG A 233 3.75 -1.17 -8.48
N ARG A 234 2.55 -1.73 -8.24
CA ARG A 234 1.24 -1.12 -8.55
C ARG A 234 1.13 -0.58 -9.99
N SER A 235 1.79 -1.24 -10.94
CA SER A 235 1.82 -0.83 -12.34
C SER A 235 1.67 -2.04 -13.25
N SER A 236 0.66 -2.00 -14.13
CA SER A 236 0.39 -3.07 -15.09
C SER A 236 -0.26 -2.51 -16.36
N ARG A 237 -0.04 -3.20 -17.49
CA ARG A 237 -0.74 -2.95 -18.76
C ARG A 237 -2.00 -3.80 -18.91
N HIS A 238 -2.23 -4.75 -18.01
CA HIS A 238 -3.40 -5.61 -18.07
C HIS A 238 -4.63 -4.87 -17.53
N PRO A 239 -5.74 -4.76 -18.29
CA PRO A 239 -6.92 -3.97 -17.88
C PRO A 239 -7.47 -4.36 -16.51
N THR A 240 -7.63 -5.66 -16.23
CA THR A 240 -8.08 -6.15 -14.91
C THR A 240 -7.15 -5.75 -13.77
N ALA A 241 -5.83 -5.77 -13.99
CA ALA A 241 -4.88 -5.37 -12.96
C ALA A 241 -4.91 -3.85 -12.72
N GLN A 242 -5.17 -3.04 -13.76
CA GLN A 242 -5.36 -1.60 -13.61
C GLN A 242 -6.62 -1.29 -12.81
N LEU A 243 -7.74 -1.94 -13.12
CA LEU A 243 -8.98 -1.86 -12.35
C LEU A 243 -8.74 -2.19 -10.86
N TYR A 244 -8.06 -3.30 -10.58
CA TYR A 244 -7.75 -3.72 -9.21
C TYR A 244 -6.84 -2.73 -8.49
N ASN A 245 -5.81 -2.19 -9.16
CA ASN A 245 -4.96 -1.16 -8.58
C ASN A 245 -5.74 0.14 -8.27
N ARG A 246 -6.69 0.54 -9.13
CA ARG A 246 -7.55 1.71 -8.88
C ARG A 246 -8.44 1.50 -7.65
N LEU A 247 -9.10 0.35 -7.55
CA LEU A 247 -9.93 -0.01 -6.39
C LEU A 247 -9.12 -0.09 -5.11
N LEU A 248 -7.97 -0.76 -5.15
CA LEU A 248 -7.08 -0.90 -4.01
C LEU A 248 -6.57 0.46 -3.54
N SER A 249 -6.15 1.31 -4.46
CA SER A 249 -5.72 2.67 -4.16
C SER A 249 -6.85 3.51 -3.57
N LEU A 250 -8.06 3.44 -4.12
CA LEU A 250 -9.23 4.13 -3.58
C LEU A 250 -9.51 3.67 -2.14
N ALA A 251 -9.41 2.37 -1.87
CA ALA A 251 -9.60 1.80 -0.55
C ALA A 251 -8.49 2.21 0.44
N GLU A 252 -7.23 2.23 0.01
CA GLU A 252 -6.11 2.74 0.81
C GLU A 252 -6.35 4.20 1.23
N PHE A 253 -6.78 5.06 0.31
CA PHE A 253 -7.08 6.45 0.65
C PHE A 253 -8.31 6.57 1.55
N GLN A 254 -9.37 5.85 1.26
CA GLN A 254 -10.61 5.96 2.00
C GLN A 254 -10.49 5.43 3.44
N TYR A 255 -9.71 4.39 3.65
CA TYR A 255 -9.55 3.76 4.95
C TYR A 255 -8.25 4.20 5.65
N ASN A 256 -7.51 5.15 5.06
CA ASN A 256 -6.21 5.62 5.55
C ASN A 256 -5.24 4.46 5.83
N LEU A 257 -5.13 3.55 4.85
CA LEU A 257 -4.29 2.36 4.92
C LEU A 257 -3.07 2.52 4.03
N VAL A 258 -2.02 1.77 4.37
CA VAL A 258 -0.89 1.50 3.48
C VAL A 258 -0.75 0.01 3.33
N CYS A 259 -0.94 -0.51 2.12
CA CYS A 259 -0.83 -1.94 1.85
C CYS A 259 0.50 -2.26 1.15
N THR A 260 1.31 -3.08 1.81
CA THR A 260 2.58 -3.60 1.25
C THR A 260 2.50 -5.11 1.11
N ALA A 261 3.26 -5.68 0.18
CA ALA A 261 3.41 -7.12 0.04
C ALA A 261 4.82 -7.59 0.46
N SER A 262 4.90 -8.74 1.12
CA SER A 262 6.14 -9.44 1.46
C SER A 262 6.08 -10.90 1.05
N HIS A 263 7.24 -11.46 0.72
CA HIS A 263 7.33 -12.87 0.37
C HIS A 263 7.32 -13.76 1.62
N ILE A 264 6.52 -14.84 1.60
CA ILE A 264 6.57 -15.93 2.57
C ILE A 264 6.86 -17.26 1.84
N PRO A 265 7.77 -18.12 2.32
CA PRO A 265 7.93 -19.45 1.75
C PRO A 265 6.62 -20.27 1.73
N GLY A 266 6.30 -20.93 0.60
CA GLY A 266 5.05 -21.68 0.46
C GLY A 266 4.85 -22.79 1.50
N ASN A 267 5.92 -23.41 2.00
CA ASN A 267 5.84 -24.39 3.09
C ASN A 267 5.42 -23.78 4.44
N LEU A 268 5.46 -22.45 4.58
CA LEU A 268 4.93 -21.71 5.72
C LEU A 268 3.53 -21.13 5.45
N ASN A 269 3.06 -21.16 4.19
CA ASN A 269 1.77 -20.63 3.77
C ASN A 269 0.66 -21.70 3.65
N VAL A 270 0.83 -22.82 4.36
CA VAL A 270 0.03 -24.06 4.19
C VAL A 270 -1.48 -23.81 4.34
N MET A 271 -1.89 -22.98 5.31
CA MET A 271 -3.32 -22.74 5.54
C MET A 271 -3.96 -21.97 4.38
N ALA A 272 -3.28 -20.95 3.87
CA ALA A 272 -3.79 -20.15 2.75
C ALA A 272 -3.81 -21.00 1.47
N ASP A 273 -2.77 -21.79 1.21
CA ASP A 273 -2.71 -22.72 0.08
C ASP A 273 -3.80 -23.80 0.13
N ALA A 274 -4.03 -24.39 1.31
CA ALA A 274 -5.12 -25.34 1.47
C ALA A 274 -6.49 -24.67 1.24
N GLY A 275 -6.69 -23.46 1.78
CA GLY A 275 -7.93 -22.71 1.62
C GLY A 275 -8.17 -22.25 0.18
N SER A 276 -7.13 -21.94 -0.58
CA SER A 276 -7.30 -21.52 -1.97
C SER A 276 -7.77 -22.69 -2.87
N ARG A 277 -7.60 -23.95 -2.44
CA ARG A 277 -7.85 -25.17 -3.23
C ARG A 277 -9.00 -26.06 -2.72
N ALA A 278 -9.29 -26.06 -1.43
CA ALA A 278 -10.22 -27.00 -0.77
C ALA A 278 -11.71 -26.77 -1.06
N TRP A 279 -12.19 -27.12 -2.26
CA TRP A 279 -13.60 -26.96 -2.67
C TRP A 279 -14.34 -28.28 -2.96
N SER A 280 -13.61 -29.38 -3.19
CA SER A 280 -14.18 -30.68 -3.58
C SER A 280 -14.55 -31.59 -2.41
N GLY A 281 -14.08 -31.29 -1.19
CA GLY A 281 -14.50 -31.94 0.07
C GLY A 281 -13.95 -33.35 0.32
N ALA A 282 -13.32 -33.99 -0.68
CA ALA A 282 -12.89 -35.39 -0.61
C ALA A 282 -11.36 -35.60 -0.63
N ASP A 283 -10.57 -34.53 -0.79
CA ASP A 283 -9.12 -34.62 -0.92
C ASP A 283 -8.37 -34.32 0.39
N SER A 284 -7.09 -34.70 0.46
CA SER A 284 -6.22 -34.43 1.62
C SER A 284 -6.10 -32.93 1.92
N ILE A 285 -6.26 -32.10 0.90
CA ILE A 285 -6.24 -30.63 1.00
C ILE A 285 -7.49 -30.14 1.74
N SER A 286 -8.68 -30.67 1.43
CA SER A 286 -9.91 -30.35 2.16
C SER A 286 -9.85 -30.74 3.63
N HIS A 287 -9.22 -31.89 3.96
CA HIS A 287 -8.95 -32.26 5.35
C HIS A 287 -7.99 -31.28 6.04
N THR A 288 -6.89 -30.92 5.37
CA THR A 288 -5.91 -29.95 5.89
C THR A 288 -6.58 -28.60 6.17
N TRP A 289 -7.34 -28.09 5.21
CA TRP A 289 -8.11 -26.85 5.37
C TRP A 289 -9.11 -26.93 6.53
N SER A 290 -9.92 -27.99 6.59
CA SER A 290 -10.95 -28.15 7.63
C SER A 290 -10.35 -28.17 9.03
N ASN A 291 -9.20 -28.85 9.20
CA ASN A 291 -8.50 -28.90 10.47
C ASN A 291 -7.91 -27.54 10.87
N LEU A 292 -7.25 -26.84 9.94
CA LEU A 292 -6.59 -25.55 10.21
C LEU A 292 -7.61 -24.42 10.41
N SER A 293 -8.75 -24.46 9.72
CA SER A 293 -9.81 -23.45 9.79
C SER A 293 -10.84 -23.71 10.88
N ALA A 294 -10.76 -24.82 11.63
CA ALA A 294 -11.77 -25.22 12.61
C ALA A 294 -12.07 -24.15 13.68
N SER A 295 -11.08 -23.36 14.08
CA SER A 295 -11.25 -22.26 15.06
C SER A 295 -11.38 -20.87 14.41
N TRP A 296 -11.59 -20.80 13.10
CA TRP A 296 -11.64 -19.55 12.35
C TRP A 296 -13.06 -19.27 11.85
N THR A 297 -13.34 -18.01 11.55
CA THR A 297 -14.64 -17.57 11.06
C THR A 297 -14.52 -17.08 9.62
N GLN A 298 -15.38 -17.60 8.73
CA GLN A 298 -15.49 -17.07 7.38
C GLN A 298 -16.25 -15.74 7.40
N ASP A 299 -15.62 -14.66 6.94
CA ASP A 299 -16.38 -13.49 6.51
C ASP A 299 -16.94 -13.80 5.11
N LYS A 300 -18.26 -13.68 4.93
CA LYS A 300 -18.86 -13.86 3.61
C LYS A 300 -18.51 -12.66 2.74
N ILE A 301 -18.16 -12.95 1.48
CA ILE A 301 -17.99 -11.90 0.49
C ILE A 301 -19.37 -11.34 0.19
N ASP A 302 -19.61 -10.14 0.71
CA ASP A 302 -20.76 -9.30 0.37
C ASP A 302 -20.94 -9.26 -1.17
N PRO A 303 -22.13 -9.59 -1.68
CA PRO A 303 -22.43 -9.62 -3.11
C PRO A 303 -22.00 -8.36 -3.86
N GLN A 304 -21.94 -7.21 -3.17
CA GLN A 304 -21.48 -5.96 -3.77
C GLN A 304 -20.01 -6.01 -4.24
N PHE A 305 -19.18 -6.85 -3.64
CA PHE A 305 -17.76 -6.98 -3.97
C PHE A 305 -17.45 -8.19 -4.88
N GLU A 306 -18.43 -9.04 -5.20
CA GLU A 306 -18.24 -10.17 -6.11
C GLU A 306 -17.87 -9.71 -7.52
N GLY A 307 -18.52 -8.64 -8.00
CA GLY A 307 -18.27 -8.03 -9.30
C GLY A 307 -17.43 -6.75 -9.20
N LEU A 308 -16.10 -6.87 -9.08
CA LEU A 308 -15.20 -5.71 -8.91
C LEU A 308 -15.30 -4.68 -10.06
N SER A 309 -15.56 -5.10 -11.29
CA SER A 309 -15.81 -4.16 -12.40
C SER A 309 -17.10 -3.38 -12.19
N ALA A 310 -18.18 -4.05 -11.79
CA ALA A 310 -19.46 -3.40 -11.51
C ALA A 310 -19.36 -2.47 -10.28
N LEU A 311 -18.56 -2.85 -9.27
CA LEU A 311 -18.26 -2.00 -8.12
C LEU A 311 -17.61 -0.69 -8.57
N TRP A 312 -16.59 -0.76 -9.43
CA TRP A 312 -15.93 0.43 -9.97
C TRP A 312 -16.91 1.34 -10.72
N GLU A 313 -17.77 0.78 -11.56
CA GLU A 313 -18.80 1.54 -12.26
C GLU A 313 -19.84 2.17 -11.32
N ARG A 314 -20.19 1.51 -10.20
CA ARG A 314 -21.10 2.08 -9.20
C ARG A 314 -20.47 3.22 -8.41
N CYS A 315 -19.20 3.09 -8.05
CA CYS A 315 -18.43 4.19 -7.44
C CYS A 315 -18.40 5.44 -8.35
N TYR A 316 -18.67 5.25 -9.65
CA TYR A 316 -18.74 6.30 -10.66
C TYR A 316 -20.15 6.84 -10.96
N SER A 317 -21.16 5.96 -11.12
CA SER A 317 -22.41 6.30 -11.84
C SER A 317 -23.59 6.79 -10.99
N ALA A 318 -23.73 6.38 -9.73
CA ALA A 318 -24.98 6.59 -8.97
C ALA A 318 -24.98 7.84 -8.07
N THR A 319 -23.82 8.38 -7.74
CA THR A 319 -23.67 9.55 -6.84
C THR A 319 -22.22 10.02 -6.93
N PRO A 320 -21.91 11.32 -6.99
CA PRO A 320 -20.55 11.78 -6.79
C PRO A 320 -20.14 11.45 -5.35
N TRP A 321 -19.44 10.32 -5.20
CA TRP A 321 -18.44 10.11 -4.15
C TRP A 321 -18.98 10.00 -2.71
N HIS A 322 -19.88 9.05 -2.46
CA HIS A 322 -19.87 8.38 -1.16
C HIS A 322 -18.74 7.34 -1.11
N ALA A 323 -18.16 7.23 0.08
CA ALA A 323 -17.31 6.15 0.56
C ALA A 323 -17.65 4.79 -0.09
N LEU A 324 -16.64 4.02 -0.55
CA LEU A 324 -16.70 2.57 -0.75
C LEU A 324 -17.62 1.99 0.33
N PRO A 325 -18.61 1.18 -0.08
CA PRO A 325 -19.64 0.76 0.83
C PRO A 325 -19.03 -0.01 2.00
N ALA A 326 -19.55 0.22 3.20
CA ALA A 326 -19.22 -0.62 4.33
C ALA A 326 -19.88 -2.01 4.12
N PRO A 327 -19.18 -3.11 4.41
CA PRO A 327 -19.82 -4.43 4.45
C PRO A 327 -21.00 -4.43 5.43
N SER A 328 -22.11 -5.11 5.09
CA SER A 328 -23.23 -5.26 6.04
C SER A 328 -22.76 -5.96 7.33
N THR A 329 -23.16 -5.41 8.47
CA THR A 329 -22.89 -5.94 9.82
C THR A 329 -23.92 -6.99 10.27
N ASP A 330 -24.95 -7.26 9.45
CA ASP A 330 -26.12 -8.06 9.86
C ASP A 330 -25.86 -9.57 10.01
N ASN A 331 -24.71 -10.08 9.55
CA ASN A 331 -24.41 -11.52 9.60
C ASN A 331 -23.74 -12.00 10.91
N ILE A 332 -23.67 -11.16 11.95
CA ILE A 332 -23.00 -11.52 13.23
C ILE A 332 -23.96 -12.20 14.22
N GLY A 333 -25.24 -12.34 13.92
CA GLY A 333 -26.20 -13.02 14.81
C GLY A 333 -27.09 -14.02 14.09
N ASP A 334 -26.72 -15.31 14.11
CA ASP A 334 -27.63 -16.34 14.61
C ASP A 334 -26.94 -17.71 14.83
N SER A 335 -26.72 -18.02 16.11
CA SER A 335 -27.15 -19.23 16.84
C SER A 335 -27.14 -20.57 16.09
N GLY A 336 -26.43 -21.62 16.51
CA GLY A 336 -26.30 -22.02 17.91
C GLY A 336 -27.64 -22.46 18.51
N ALA A 337 -28.47 -23.20 17.79
CA ALA A 337 -29.69 -23.78 18.37
C ALA A 337 -30.15 -25.05 17.61
N HIS A 338 -29.52 -26.20 17.88
CA HIS A 338 -30.21 -27.50 17.81
C HIS A 338 -29.60 -28.46 18.84
N SER A 339 -30.05 -28.33 20.08
CA SER A 339 -29.94 -29.37 21.10
C SER A 339 -31.18 -29.29 21.98
N ARG A 340 -32.22 -30.03 21.59
CA ARG A 340 -33.23 -30.70 22.45
C ARG A 340 -34.37 -31.21 21.57
N GLY A 341 -34.64 -32.51 21.69
CA GLY A 341 -35.63 -33.29 20.96
C GLY A 341 -35.17 -34.73 20.92
#